data_AF-A0A812Z711-F1
#
_entry.id   AF-A0A812Z711-F1
#
_cell.length_a   1.000
_cell.length_b   1.000
_cell.length_c   1.000
_cell.angle_alpha   90.00
_cell.angle_beta   90.00
_cell.angle_gamma   90.00
#
_symmetry.space_group_name_H-M   'P 1'
#
loop_
_entity.id
_entity.type
_entity.pdbx_description
1 polymer ?
#
loop_
_entity_poly.entity_id
_entity_poly.type
_entity_poly.pdbx_seq_one_letter_code
_entity_poly.pdbx_strand_id
1 'polypeptide(L)'
;MKVFSQDLDSFAEAFGGDTEQQKFYECRLWCLHLASKRKTCFAESRVRRIVDTNLQSLLRNCLSADKSAARDATYTVLNYAAEGLSLVHQHIAEAMNPLMEDLVDSDTVKNLTRIQDCVETLTMAMRSPNKPQRRKWVSLLVKLLVGGSVRTGPAICRLNMLWLADDSPKKTYEEALHQLRKFEASASPDLQEDLQYLICSG
;
A
#
# COMPACT_ATOMS: atom_id res chain seq x y z
N MET A 1 4.70 18.74 5.73
CA MET A 1 3.26 18.53 6.00
C MET A 1 2.70 19.85 6.49
N LYS A 2 2.09 20.67 5.61
CA LYS A 2 1.46 21.93 6.03
C LYS A 2 0.11 21.59 6.65
N VAL A 3 -0.08 21.99 7.90
CA VAL A 3 -1.38 22.04 8.56
C VAL A 3 -2.20 23.08 7.81
N PHE A 4 -3.25 22.65 7.11
CA PHE A 4 -4.24 23.57 6.53
C PHE A 4 -5.18 24.01 7.65
N SER A 5 -4.79 25.06 8.38
CA SER A 5 -5.73 25.88 9.14
C SER A 5 -5.94 27.20 8.40
N GLN A 6 -7.21 27.57 8.21
CA GLN A 6 -7.73 28.87 7.80
C GLN A 6 -7.63 29.17 6.29
N ASP A 7 -8.67 28.75 5.55
CA ASP A 7 -9.55 29.63 4.76
C ASP A 7 -10.66 28.80 4.10
N LEU A 8 -11.88 28.88 4.65
CA LEU A 8 -13.06 28.14 4.20
C LEU A 8 -13.59 28.59 2.83
N ASP A 9 -13.15 29.76 2.33
CA ASP A 9 -13.52 30.26 1.01
C ASP A 9 -12.76 29.53 -0.14
N SER A 10 -11.69 28.77 0.18
CA SER A 10 -10.82 28.10 -0.80
C SER A 10 -11.16 26.63 -1.12
N PHE A 11 -12.12 26.04 -0.39
CA PHE A 11 -12.37 24.59 -0.48
C PHE A 11 -13.32 24.22 -1.63
N ALA A 12 -14.41 24.96 -1.83
CA ALA A 12 -15.35 24.74 -2.93
C ALA A 12 -14.74 25.09 -4.30
N GLU A 13 -13.85 26.09 -4.35
CA GLU A 13 -13.09 26.45 -5.55
C GLU A 13 -12.14 25.34 -5.99
N ALA A 14 -11.56 24.58 -5.05
CA ALA A 14 -10.69 23.44 -5.37
C ALA A 14 -11.41 22.32 -6.14
N PHE A 15 -12.74 22.26 -6.05
CA PHE A 15 -13.58 21.31 -6.79
C PHE A 15 -14.30 21.96 -7.98
N GLY A 16 -14.02 23.24 -8.30
CA GLY A 16 -14.62 23.92 -9.45
C GLY A 16 -16.15 23.98 -9.42
N GLY A 17 -16.76 23.95 -8.22
CA GLY A 17 -18.21 23.87 -8.06
C GLY A 17 -18.81 22.47 -8.21
N ASP A 18 -18.00 21.42 -8.37
CA ASP A 18 -18.46 20.03 -8.34
C ASP A 18 -18.81 19.61 -6.90
N THR A 19 -20.05 19.88 -6.52
CA THR A 19 -20.57 19.60 -5.19
C THR A 19 -20.64 18.10 -4.87
N GLU A 20 -20.64 17.20 -5.87
CA GLU A 20 -20.62 15.76 -5.64
C GLU A 20 -19.22 15.29 -5.29
N GLN A 21 -18.19 15.73 -6.03
CA GLN A 21 -16.80 15.45 -5.68
C GLN A 21 -16.42 16.02 -4.32
N GLN A 22 -16.86 17.25 -4.01
CA GLN A 22 -16.62 17.85 -2.71
C GLN A 22 -17.22 17.01 -1.58
N LYS A 23 -18.50 16.62 -1.68
CA LYS A 23 -19.16 15.77 -0.69
C LYS A 23 -18.47 14.41 -0.56
N PHE A 24 -18.06 13.82 -1.67
CA PHE A 24 -17.32 12.56 -1.66
C PHE A 24 -16.00 12.70 -0.89
N TYR A 25 -15.26 13.78 -1.13
CA TYR A 25 -14.03 14.09 -0.43
C TYR A 25 -14.25 14.33 1.08
N GLU A 26 -15.28 15.10 1.46
CA GLU A 26 -15.65 15.32 2.86
C GLU A 26 -16.05 14.02 3.56
N CYS A 27 -16.84 13.16 2.91
CA CYS A 27 -17.19 11.84 3.43
C CYS A 27 -15.94 10.97 3.66
N ARG A 28 -14.96 11.04 2.76
CA ARG A 28 -13.68 10.34 2.91
C ARG A 28 -12.88 10.85 4.10
N LEU A 29 -12.77 12.17 4.28
CA LEU A 29 -12.09 12.76 5.44
C LEU A 29 -12.73 12.36 6.75
N TRP A 30 -14.07 12.37 6.82
CA TRP A 30 -14.80 11.91 8.00
C TRP A 30 -14.55 10.44 8.30
N CYS A 31 -14.52 9.60 7.28
CA CYS A 31 -14.26 8.17 7.47
C CYS A 31 -12.82 7.91 7.90
N LEU A 32 -11.84 8.64 7.35
CA LEU A 32 -10.46 8.60 7.82
C LEU A 32 -10.37 9.00 9.30
N HIS A 33 -11.04 10.09 9.68
CA HIS A 33 -11.06 10.57 11.06
C HIS A 33 -11.70 9.56 12.02
N LEU A 34 -12.83 8.96 11.62
CA LEU A 34 -13.48 7.91 12.41
C LEU A 34 -12.63 6.63 12.48
N ALA A 35 -11.92 6.31 11.39
CA ALA A 35 -11.01 5.19 11.32
C ALA A 35 -9.71 5.41 12.09
N SER A 36 -9.34 6.63 12.51
CA SER A 36 -8.14 6.88 13.31
C SER A 36 -8.43 7.06 14.80
N LYS A 37 -9.68 7.39 15.16
CA LYS A 37 -10.11 7.64 16.54
C LYS A 37 -10.62 6.39 17.23
N ARG A 38 -9.96 6.01 18.33
CA ARG A 38 -10.44 4.95 19.26
C ARG A 38 -11.67 5.36 20.08
N LYS A 39 -11.97 6.66 20.17
CA LYS A 39 -13.11 7.20 20.92
C LYS A 39 -13.91 8.11 20.01
N THR A 40 -15.04 7.60 19.54
CA THR A 40 -16.06 8.40 18.86
C THR A 40 -17.33 8.35 19.71
N CYS A 41 -18.22 9.32 19.55
CA CYS A 41 -19.55 9.27 20.18
C CYS A 41 -20.48 8.22 19.53
N PHE A 42 -20.05 7.61 18.41
CA PHE A 42 -20.77 6.54 17.74
C PHE A 42 -20.37 5.17 18.29
N ALA A 43 -21.31 4.22 18.26
CA ALA A 43 -21.00 2.82 18.54
C ALA A 43 -19.92 2.30 17.57
N GLU A 44 -18.95 1.54 18.08
CA GLU A 44 -17.83 1.01 17.28
C GLU A 44 -18.33 0.19 16.08
N SER A 45 -19.37 -0.62 16.27
CA SER A 45 -19.99 -1.40 15.19
C SER A 45 -20.53 -0.54 14.05
N ARG A 46 -21.08 0.64 14.38
CA ARG A 46 -21.60 1.60 13.40
C ARG A 46 -20.46 2.29 12.65
N VAL A 47 -19.41 2.70 13.36
CA VAL A 47 -18.20 3.27 12.75
C VAL A 47 -17.56 2.26 11.79
N ARG A 48 -17.35 1.03 12.25
CA ARG A 48 -16.79 -0.06 11.47
C ARG A 48 -17.58 -0.28 10.19
N ARG A 49 -18.92 -0.40 10.27
CA ARG A 49 -19.77 -0.59 9.09
C ARG A 49 -19.63 0.54 8.06
N ILE A 50 -19.57 1.80 8.51
CA ILE A 50 -19.43 2.97 7.61
C ILE A 50 -18.05 2.96 6.95
N VAL A 51 -16.99 2.78 7.74
CA VAL A 51 -15.60 2.73 7.26
C VAL A 51 -15.42 1.59 6.27
N ASP A 52 -15.91 0.39 6.58
CA ASP A 52 -15.80 -0.79 5.73
C ASP A 52 -16.54 -0.60 4.40
N THR A 53 -17.76 -0.09 4.42
CA THR A 53 -18.56 0.13 3.19
C THR A 53 -17.86 1.10 2.25
N ASN A 54 -17.33 2.20 2.80
CA ASN A 54 -16.64 3.21 2.00
C ASN A 54 -15.28 2.71 1.51
N LEU A 55 -14.54 1.98 2.35
CA LEU A 55 -13.30 1.33 1.94
C LEU A 55 -13.52 0.36 0.79
N GLN A 56 -14.55 -0.50 0.87
CA GLN A 56 -14.88 -1.43 -0.22
C GLN A 56 -15.27 -0.73 -1.52
N SER A 57 -15.93 0.44 -1.44
CA SER A 57 -16.19 1.27 -2.63
C SER A 57 -14.90 1.82 -3.24
N LEU A 58 -13.99 2.33 -2.39
CA LEU A 58 -12.70 2.86 -2.83
C LEU A 58 -11.81 1.77 -3.45
N LEU A 59 -11.72 0.61 -2.81
CA LEU A 59 -10.94 -0.53 -3.31
C LEU A 59 -11.43 -1.01 -4.68
N ARG A 60 -12.75 -0.98 -4.94
CA ARG A 60 -13.30 -1.25 -6.27
C ARG A 60 -12.88 -0.21 -7.30
N ASN A 61 -12.85 1.08 -6.93
CA ASN A 61 -12.41 2.15 -7.82
C ASN A 61 -10.91 2.07 -8.14
N CYS A 62 -10.07 1.51 -7.26
CA CYS A 62 -8.66 1.22 -7.58
C CYS A 62 -8.50 0.26 -8.78
N LEU A 63 -9.52 -0.56 -9.06
CA LEU A 63 -9.59 -1.47 -10.21
C LEU A 63 -10.24 -0.83 -11.45
N SER A 64 -10.63 0.45 -11.39
CA SER A 64 -11.29 1.12 -12.51
C SER A 64 -10.40 1.16 -13.75
N ALA A 65 -11.03 1.04 -14.93
CA ALA A 65 -10.36 1.27 -16.20
C ALA A 65 -10.04 2.76 -16.43
N ASP A 66 -10.78 3.66 -15.77
CA ASP A 66 -10.44 5.07 -15.71
C ASP A 66 -9.21 5.27 -14.83
N LYS A 67 -8.10 5.64 -15.47
CA LYS A 67 -6.81 5.84 -14.81
C LYS A 67 -6.83 6.99 -13.80
N SER A 68 -7.63 8.04 -14.03
CA SER A 68 -7.74 9.16 -13.10
C SER A 68 -8.48 8.71 -11.85
N ALA A 69 -9.66 8.12 -12.02
CA ALA A 69 -10.44 7.60 -10.91
C ALA A 69 -9.68 6.53 -10.10
N ALA A 70 -8.98 5.62 -10.77
CA ALA A 70 -8.15 4.61 -10.11
C ALA A 70 -7.01 5.24 -9.31
N ARG A 71 -6.34 6.27 -9.84
CA ARG A 71 -5.28 6.98 -9.13
C ARG A 71 -5.80 7.70 -7.89
N ASP A 72 -6.89 8.45 -8.03
CA ASP A 72 -7.49 9.18 -6.92
C ASP A 72 -7.99 8.24 -5.82
N ALA A 73 -8.56 7.10 -6.22
CA ALA A 73 -8.95 6.03 -5.29
C ALA A 73 -7.73 5.50 -4.54
N THR A 74 -6.64 5.14 -5.23
CA THR A 74 -5.42 4.62 -4.58
C THR A 74 -4.79 5.64 -3.63
N TYR A 75 -4.75 6.93 -4.01
CA TYR A 75 -4.29 8.00 -3.10
C TYR A 75 -5.15 8.09 -1.84
N THR A 76 -6.45 7.86 -1.96
CA THR A 76 -7.35 7.75 -0.79
C THR A 76 -6.97 6.60 0.13
N VAL A 77 -6.76 5.42 -0.47
CA VAL A 77 -6.49 4.20 0.26
C VAL A 77 -5.16 4.30 0.99
N LEU A 78 -4.16 4.97 0.39
CA LEU A 78 -2.91 5.30 1.05
C LEU A 78 -3.13 6.08 2.35
N ASN A 79 -4.00 7.10 2.35
CA ASN A 79 -4.31 7.86 3.56
C ASN A 79 -4.98 6.98 4.62
N TYR A 80 -5.91 6.11 4.21
CA TYR A 80 -6.52 5.12 5.10
C TYR A 80 -5.48 4.15 5.68
N ALA A 81 -4.47 3.75 4.91
CA ALA A 81 -3.40 2.88 5.39
C ALA A 81 -2.43 3.62 6.33
N ALA A 82 -2.25 4.92 6.17
CA ALA A 82 -1.35 5.71 7.00
C ALA A 82 -1.96 6.06 8.37
N GLU A 83 -3.26 6.37 8.42
CA GLU A 83 -3.92 6.86 9.64
C GLU A 83 -5.01 5.90 10.19
N GLY A 84 -5.31 4.82 9.50
CA GLY A 84 -6.43 3.94 9.82
C GLY A 84 -6.19 2.93 10.96
N LEU A 85 -7.30 2.41 11.48
CA LEU A 85 -7.34 1.30 12.42
C LEU A 85 -6.84 0.01 11.75
N SER A 86 -6.33 -0.92 12.57
CA SER A 86 -5.81 -2.22 12.11
C SER A 86 -6.78 -3.03 11.24
N LEU A 87 -8.10 -2.88 11.43
CA LEU A 87 -9.12 -3.57 10.63
C LEU A 87 -9.11 -3.13 9.16
N VAL A 88 -8.79 -1.85 8.90
CA VAL A 88 -8.74 -1.27 7.55
C VAL A 88 -7.53 -1.80 6.81
N HIS A 89 -6.39 -1.90 7.49
CA HIS A 89 -5.13 -2.35 6.90
C HIS A 89 -5.22 -3.78 6.34
N GLN A 90 -5.96 -4.67 6.99
CA GLN A 90 -6.17 -6.04 6.49
C GLN A 90 -6.91 -6.03 5.15
N HIS A 91 -8.05 -5.34 5.06
CA HIS A 91 -8.82 -5.23 3.83
C HIS A 91 -8.03 -4.56 2.70
N ILE A 92 -7.22 -3.55 3.03
CA ILE A 92 -6.30 -2.93 2.08
C ILE A 92 -5.29 -3.95 1.56
N ALA A 93 -4.66 -4.74 2.43
CA ALA A 93 -3.70 -5.77 2.03
C ALA A 93 -4.35 -6.88 1.18
N GLU A 94 -5.62 -7.23 1.44
CA GLU A 94 -6.38 -8.21 0.65
C GLU A 94 -6.68 -7.73 -0.76
N ALA A 95 -6.94 -6.43 -0.94
CA ALA A 95 -7.25 -5.87 -2.26
C ALA A 95 -6.02 -5.42 -3.04
N MET A 96 -5.00 -4.87 -2.37
CA MET A 96 -3.82 -4.32 -3.04
C MET A 96 -2.84 -5.40 -3.53
N ASN A 97 -2.74 -6.54 -2.86
CA ASN A 97 -1.87 -7.63 -3.30
C ASN A 97 -2.29 -8.22 -4.67
N PRO A 98 -3.56 -8.60 -4.90
CA PRO A 98 -4.01 -9.03 -6.23
C PRO A 98 -3.86 -7.95 -7.29
N LEU A 99 -4.22 -6.69 -6.98
CA LEU A 99 -4.04 -5.59 -7.93
C LEU A 99 -2.56 -5.43 -8.33
N MET A 100 -1.64 -5.48 -7.37
CA MET A 100 -0.22 -5.38 -7.66
C MET A 100 0.27 -6.55 -8.53
N GLU A 101 -0.21 -7.76 -8.28
CA GLU A 101 0.10 -8.93 -9.11
C GLU A 101 -0.40 -8.73 -10.56
N ASP A 102 -1.66 -8.36 -10.75
CA ASP A 102 -2.24 -8.12 -12.08
C ASP A 102 -1.48 -7.03 -12.85
N LEU A 103 -1.04 -5.97 -12.16
CA LEU A 103 -0.27 -4.88 -12.77
C LEU A 103 1.15 -5.33 -13.19
N VAL A 104 1.79 -6.16 -12.38
CA VAL A 104 3.11 -6.74 -12.66
C VAL A 104 3.04 -7.76 -13.80
N ASP A 105 1.96 -8.53 -13.89
CA ASP A 105 1.82 -9.57 -14.91
C ASP A 105 1.35 -9.04 -16.26
N SER A 106 0.64 -7.90 -16.30
CA SER A 106 0.14 -7.32 -17.55
C SER A 106 1.20 -6.55 -18.34
N ASP A 107 1.80 -5.51 -17.76
CA ASP A 107 2.89 -4.72 -18.35
C ASP A 107 3.53 -3.84 -17.27
N THR A 108 4.60 -4.35 -16.64
CA THR A 108 5.29 -3.66 -15.55
C THR A 108 5.70 -2.24 -15.91
N VAL A 109 6.24 -2.02 -17.13
CA VAL A 109 6.77 -0.72 -17.56
C VAL A 109 5.63 0.30 -17.70
N LYS A 110 4.51 -0.08 -18.32
CA LYS A 110 3.35 0.80 -18.45
C LYS A 110 2.65 1.07 -17.12
N ASN A 111 2.78 0.17 -16.16
CA ASN A 111 2.08 0.24 -14.87
C ASN A 111 2.93 0.75 -13.71
N LEU A 112 4.20 1.16 -13.94
CA LEU A 112 5.16 1.51 -12.88
C LEU A 112 4.59 2.44 -11.80
N THR A 113 3.89 3.52 -12.19
CA THR A 113 3.29 4.46 -11.23
C THR A 113 2.28 3.76 -10.32
N ARG A 114 1.37 2.95 -10.90
CA ARG A 114 0.35 2.24 -10.13
C ARG A 114 0.95 1.15 -9.25
N ILE A 115 1.98 0.47 -9.74
CA ILE A 115 2.75 -0.51 -8.96
C ILE A 115 3.38 0.18 -7.76
N GLN A 116 3.98 1.36 -7.95
CA GLN A 116 4.57 2.12 -6.86
C GLN A 116 3.51 2.55 -5.84
N ASP A 117 2.35 3.03 -6.28
CA ASP A 117 1.24 3.39 -5.39
C ASP A 117 0.76 2.18 -4.56
N CYS A 118 0.70 0.98 -5.15
CA CYS A 118 0.38 -0.26 -4.44
C CYS A 118 1.45 -0.60 -3.40
N VAL A 119 2.74 -0.51 -3.77
CA VAL A 119 3.86 -0.75 -2.86
C VAL A 119 3.82 0.20 -1.67
N GLU A 120 3.60 1.49 -1.89
CA GLU A 120 3.50 2.49 -0.83
C GLU A 120 2.31 2.22 0.10
N THR A 121 1.14 1.89 -0.47
CA THR A 121 -0.06 1.56 0.29
C THR A 121 0.12 0.31 1.14
N LEU A 122 0.68 -0.76 0.57
CA LEU A 122 0.98 -2.00 1.30
C LEU A 122 2.03 -1.77 2.40
N THR A 123 2.99 -0.86 2.18
CA THR A 123 3.95 -0.42 3.20
C THR A 123 3.26 0.14 4.42
N MET A 124 2.29 1.04 4.24
CA MET A 124 1.57 1.59 5.38
C MET A 124 0.71 0.54 6.10
N ALA A 125 0.22 -0.47 5.37
CA ALA A 125 -0.54 -1.58 5.91
C ALA A 125 0.32 -2.74 6.49
N MET A 126 1.67 -2.64 6.52
CA MET A 126 2.63 -3.74 6.81
C MET A 126 2.41 -4.54 8.09
N ARG A 127 1.82 -3.94 9.13
CA ARG A 127 1.66 -4.60 10.44
C ARG A 127 0.45 -5.54 10.51
N SER A 128 -0.38 -5.53 9.47
CA SER A 128 -1.63 -6.25 9.42
C SER A 128 -1.67 -7.51 8.53
N PRO A 129 -0.86 -7.70 7.47
CA PRO A 129 -1.05 -8.82 6.58
C PRO A 129 -0.73 -10.13 7.29
N ASN A 130 -1.60 -11.11 7.07
CA ASN A 130 -1.35 -12.48 7.47
C ASN A 130 -0.17 -13.08 6.68
N LYS A 131 0.31 -14.23 7.14
CA LYS A 131 1.50 -14.89 6.57
C LYS A 131 1.40 -15.16 5.04
N PRO A 132 0.27 -15.66 4.50
CA PRO A 132 0.07 -15.76 3.05
C PRO A 132 0.25 -14.43 2.30
N GLN A 133 -0.32 -13.34 2.81
CA GLN A 133 -0.22 -12.02 2.18
C GLN A 133 1.21 -11.49 2.20
N ARG A 134 1.93 -11.66 3.31
CA ARG A 134 3.35 -11.29 3.39
C ARG A 134 4.19 -12.06 2.38
N ARG A 135 3.98 -13.38 2.24
CA ARG A 135 4.67 -14.21 1.24
C ARG A 135 4.44 -13.70 -0.18
N LYS A 136 3.19 -13.42 -0.52
CA LYS A 136 2.84 -12.90 -1.84
C LYS A 136 3.51 -11.55 -2.10
N TRP A 137 3.48 -10.66 -1.12
CA TRP A 137 4.08 -9.35 -1.27
C TRP A 137 5.62 -9.41 -1.38
N VAL A 138 6.27 -10.24 -0.57
CA VAL A 138 7.70 -10.53 -0.70
C VAL A 138 8.03 -11.03 -2.11
N SER A 139 7.26 -11.99 -2.63
CA SER A 139 7.47 -12.51 -3.98
C SER A 139 7.35 -11.42 -5.05
N LEU A 140 6.33 -10.55 -4.96
CA LEU A 140 6.14 -9.44 -5.89
C LEU A 140 7.26 -8.40 -5.81
N LEU A 141 7.71 -8.05 -4.60
CA LEU A 141 8.84 -7.11 -4.41
C LEU A 141 10.15 -7.67 -4.96
N VAL A 142 10.42 -8.96 -4.75
CA VAL A 142 11.60 -9.61 -5.33
C VAL A 142 11.52 -9.64 -6.85
N LYS A 143 10.37 -10.02 -7.43
CA LYS A 143 10.16 -10.01 -8.89
C LYS A 143 10.43 -8.63 -9.48
N LEU A 144 9.91 -7.57 -8.85
CA LEU A 144 10.12 -6.19 -9.29
C LEU A 144 11.58 -5.72 -9.15
N LEU A 145 12.23 -6.09 -8.04
CA LEU A 145 13.63 -5.75 -7.78
C LEU A 145 14.56 -6.42 -8.80
N VAL A 146 14.41 -7.73 -8.99
CA VAL A 146 15.21 -8.52 -9.95
C VAL A 146 14.94 -8.04 -11.38
N GLY A 147 13.70 -7.67 -11.69
CA GLY A 147 13.33 -7.10 -13.00
C GLY A 147 13.77 -5.64 -13.22
N GLY A 148 14.50 -5.02 -12.29
CA GLY A 148 14.97 -3.63 -12.42
C GLY A 148 13.85 -2.60 -12.53
N SER A 149 12.64 -2.95 -12.10
CA SER A 149 11.42 -2.17 -12.33
C SER A 149 11.07 -1.24 -11.18
N VAL A 150 11.82 -1.30 -10.07
CA VAL A 150 11.62 -0.45 -8.89
C VAL A 150 12.95 0.10 -8.41
N ARG A 151 12.89 1.20 -7.65
CA ARG A 151 14.06 1.74 -6.96
C ARG A 151 14.55 0.73 -5.93
N THR A 152 15.82 0.34 -6.07
CA THR A 152 16.50 -0.70 -5.30
C THR A 152 16.45 -0.46 -3.79
N GLY A 153 16.96 0.67 -3.29
CA GLY A 153 17.02 0.96 -1.86
C GLY A 153 15.66 0.89 -1.14
N PRO A 154 14.62 1.57 -1.65
CA PRO A 154 13.28 1.47 -1.09
C PRO A 154 12.67 0.05 -1.15
N ALA A 155 13.01 -0.77 -2.16
CA ALA A 155 12.54 -2.15 -2.23
C ALA A 155 13.23 -3.03 -1.19
N ILE A 156 14.54 -2.89 -1.00
CA ILE A 156 15.32 -3.62 0.00
C ILE A 156 14.90 -3.25 1.41
N CYS A 157 14.69 -1.96 1.69
CA CYS A 157 14.18 -1.52 2.99
C CYS A 157 12.85 -2.20 3.34
N ARG A 158 11.94 -2.34 2.37
CA ARG A 158 10.65 -3.02 2.55
C ARG A 158 10.79 -4.53 2.74
N LEU A 159 11.68 -5.17 1.99
CA LEU A 159 12.00 -6.59 2.19
C LEU A 159 12.55 -6.82 3.59
N ASN A 160 13.47 -5.98 4.07
CA ASN A 160 14.00 -6.07 5.44
C ASN A 160 12.88 -5.97 6.49
N MET A 161 11.95 -5.02 6.35
CA MET A 161 10.81 -4.91 7.26
C MET A 161 9.92 -6.16 7.26
N LEU A 162 9.69 -6.76 6.09
CA LEU A 162 8.89 -8.00 5.96
C LEU A 162 9.60 -9.24 6.52
N TRP A 163 10.94 -9.25 6.49
CA TRP A 163 11.77 -10.27 7.14
C TRP A 163 11.65 -10.18 8.67
N LEU A 164 11.80 -8.97 9.22
CA LEU A 164 11.69 -8.74 10.66
C LEU A 164 10.29 -9.00 11.22
N ALA A 165 9.25 -8.94 10.36
CA ALA A 165 7.87 -9.20 10.75
C ALA A 165 7.49 -10.70 10.76
N ASP A 166 8.38 -11.62 10.38
CA ASP A 166 8.13 -13.06 10.40
C ASP A 166 9.08 -13.77 11.37
N ASP A 167 8.57 -14.68 12.20
CA ASP A 167 9.40 -15.41 13.18
C ASP A 167 10.37 -16.42 12.54
N SER A 168 10.16 -16.76 11.26
CA SER A 168 11.00 -17.74 10.55
C SER A 168 11.11 -17.37 9.06
N PRO A 169 11.68 -16.21 8.73
CA PRO A 169 11.63 -15.65 7.39
C PRO A 169 12.36 -16.54 6.37
N LYS A 170 13.45 -17.21 6.77
CA LYS A 170 14.18 -18.17 5.91
C LYS A 170 13.31 -19.31 5.39
N LYS A 171 12.46 -19.87 6.26
CA LYS A 171 11.50 -20.91 5.89
C LYS A 171 10.28 -20.33 5.20
N THR A 172 9.85 -19.14 5.61
CA THR A 172 8.64 -18.51 5.07
C THR A 172 8.84 -18.05 3.62
N TYR A 173 10.02 -17.54 3.28
CA TYR A 173 10.33 -16.88 2.00
C TYR A 173 11.41 -17.60 1.19
N GLU A 174 11.52 -18.93 1.32
CA GLU A 174 12.58 -19.75 0.71
C GLU A 174 12.75 -19.50 -0.80
N GLU A 175 11.65 -19.44 -1.56
CA GLU A 175 11.70 -19.17 -3.00
C GLU A 175 12.24 -17.75 -3.30
N ALA A 176 11.77 -16.75 -2.56
CA ALA A 176 12.23 -15.38 -2.71
C ALA A 176 13.72 -15.25 -2.36
N LEU A 177 14.19 -15.98 -1.34
CA LEU A 177 15.62 -16.05 -0.99
C LEU A 177 16.46 -16.66 -2.11
N HIS A 178 15.97 -17.72 -2.75
CA HIS A 178 16.66 -18.33 -3.88
C HIS A 178 16.82 -17.37 -5.05
N GLN A 179 15.77 -16.61 -5.37
CA GLN A 179 15.81 -15.58 -6.41
C GLN A 179 16.76 -14.43 -6.06
N LEU A 180 16.72 -13.95 -4.81
CA LEU A 180 17.60 -12.89 -4.34
C LEU A 180 19.08 -13.30 -4.40
N ARG A 181 19.43 -14.53 -4.02
CA ARG A 181 20.81 -15.05 -4.12
C ARG A 181 21.34 -15.09 -5.56
N LYS A 182 20.48 -15.49 -6.51
CA LYS A 182 20.85 -15.47 -7.93
C LYS A 182 21.09 -14.05 -8.43
N PHE A 183 20.25 -13.12 -8.01
CA PHE A 183 20.36 -11.72 -8.38
C PHE A 183 21.60 -11.04 -7.78
N GLU A 184 21.90 -11.30 -6.51
CA GLU A 184 23.08 -10.82 -5.77
C GLU A 184 24.38 -11.09 -6.56
N ALA A 185 24.54 -12.29 -7.13
CA ALA A 185 25.73 -12.66 -7.90
C ALA A 185 25.99 -11.75 -9.12
N SER A 186 24.96 -11.05 -9.60
CA SER A 186 25.03 -10.11 -10.74
C SER A 186 24.82 -8.64 -10.36
N ALA A 187 24.61 -8.35 -9.07
CA ALA A 187 24.34 -7.00 -8.58
C ALA A 187 25.62 -6.15 -8.50
N SER A 188 25.46 -4.82 -8.46
CA SER A 188 26.58 -3.91 -8.18
C SER A 188 27.12 -4.10 -6.77
N PRO A 189 28.41 -3.79 -6.49
CA PRO A 189 29.01 -4.00 -5.17
C PRO A 189 28.20 -3.40 -4.01
N ASP A 190 27.76 -2.15 -4.14
CA ASP A 190 26.94 -1.47 -3.12
C ASP A 190 25.61 -2.21 -2.85
N LEU A 191 25.05 -2.83 -3.88
CA LEU A 191 23.80 -3.58 -3.80
C LEU A 191 24.02 -5.00 -3.24
N GLN A 192 25.19 -5.58 -3.50
CA GLN A 192 25.56 -6.88 -2.95
C GLN A 192 25.60 -6.85 -1.43
N GLU A 193 26.17 -5.79 -0.84
CA GLU A 193 26.22 -5.64 0.62
C GLU A 193 24.80 -5.60 1.23
N ASP A 194 23.91 -4.78 0.66
CA ASP A 194 22.51 -4.67 1.09
C ASP A 194 21.75 -6.01 0.95
N LEU A 195 21.96 -6.73 -0.16
CA LEU A 195 21.34 -8.03 -0.40
C LEU A 195 21.88 -9.11 0.54
N GLN A 196 23.19 -9.14 0.79
CA GLN A 196 23.82 -10.06 1.74
C GLN A 196 23.27 -9.87 3.13
N TYR A 197 23.11 -8.62 3.56
CA TYR A 197 22.48 -8.32 4.83
C TYR A 197 21.07 -8.93 4.90
N LEU A 198 20.20 -8.68 3.91
CA LEU A 198 18.85 -9.23 3.88
C LEU A 198 18.83 -10.78 3.86
N ILE A 199 19.69 -11.42 3.07
CA ILE A 199 19.76 -12.87 2.90
C ILE A 199 20.27 -13.57 4.18
N CYS A 200 21.21 -12.93 4.88
CA CYS A 200 21.85 -13.50 6.07
C CYS A 200 21.06 -13.22 7.36
N SER A 201 20.37 -12.07 7.46
CA SER A 201 19.73 -11.55 8.69
C SER A 201 18.40 -12.21 9.09
N GLY A 202 18.14 -13.43 8.63
CA GLY A 202 16.89 -14.17 8.91
C GLY A 202 17.07 -15.49 9.65
#